data_AF-A0A959XXL2-F1
#
_entry.id   AF-A0A959XXL2-F1
#
_cell.length_a   1.000
_cell.length_b   1.000
_cell.length_c   1.000
_cell.angle_alpha   90.00
_cell.angle_beta   90.00
_cell.angle_gamma   90.00
#
_symmetry.space_group_name_H-M   'P 1'
#
loop_
_entity.id
_entity.type
_entity.pdbx_description
1 polymer ?
#
loop_
_entity_poly.entity_id
_entity_poly.type
_entity_poly.pdbx_seq_one_letter_code
_entity_poly.pdbx_strand_id
1 'polypeptide(L)'
;MVLGANQLYTASDISPDGRYITGTGLNSGTFSLFGYRLDLGSTTGIGAAPTIGSLNAWLNPATDAVHFTAPAIAELSIATPDGRVVQRSTVQGEVDLDLSPFVAGVYTLVLRSHGEVRTQRIVKQ
;
A
#
# COMPACT_ATOMS: atom_id res chain seq x y z
N MET A 1 17.72 1.71 -7.04
CA MET A 1 18.12 0.85 -8.18
C MET A 1 19.03 1.66 -9.08
N VAL A 2 20.21 1.16 -9.44
CA VAL A 2 21.16 1.82 -10.33
C VAL A 2 21.30 0.96 -11.58
N LEU A 3 21.06 1.54 -12.76
CA LEU A 3 20.99 0.81 -14.02
C LEU A 3 22.36 0.66 -14.72
N GLY A 4 23.41 1.33 -14.24
CA GLY A 4 24.73 1.31 -14.87
C GLY A 4 24.67 1.84 -16.31
N ALA A 5 25.29 1.13 -17.25
CA ALA A 5 25.23 1.45 -18.68
C ALA A 5 23.89 1.07 -19.36
N ASN A 6 22.94 0.50 -18.62
CA ASN A 6 21.66 0.10 -19.19
C ASN A 6 20.66 1.26 -19.13
N GLN A 7 19.92 1.45 -20.22
CA GLN A 7 18.84 2.43 -20.31
C GLN A 7 17.57 1.71 -20.72
N LEU A 8 16.46 2.02 -20.06
CA LEU A 8 15.13 1.55 -20.47
C LEU A 8 14.69 2.40 -21.67
N TYR A 9 14.24 1.76 -22.75
CA TYR A 9 14.01 2.45 -24.01
C TYR A 9 12.53 2.47 -24.40
N THR A 10 11.85 1.33 -24.35
CA THR A 10 10.40 1.24 -24.54
C THR A 10 9.73 0.52 -23.38
N ALA A 11 8.50 0.92 -23.06
CA ALA A 11 7.56 0.13 -22.27
C ALA A 11 6.49 -0.41 -23.23
N SER A 12 6.33 -1.73 -23.27
CA SER A 12 5.46 -2.39 -24.24
C SER A 12 4.15 -2.86 -23.59
N ASP A 13 4.21 -3.37 -22.37
CA ASP A 13 3.05 -3.91 -21.66
C ASP A 13 3.10 -3.58 -20.16
N ILE A 14 1.92 -3.60 -19.54
CA ILE A 14 1.74 -3.53 -18.09
C ILE A 14 0.90 -4.72 -17.62
N SER A 15 1.25 -5.31 -16.48
CA SER A 15 0.45 -6.40 -15.90
C SER A 15 -0.94 -5.91 -15.49
N PRO A 16 -1.96 -6.78 -15.46
CA PRO A 16 -3.33 -6.40 -15.08
C PRO A 16 -3.43 -5.76 -13.68
N ASP A 17 -2.58 -6.20 -12.76
CA ASP A 17 -2.44 -5.67 -11.40
C ASP A 17 -1.54 -4.42 -11.29
N GLY A 18 -1.09 -3.89 -12.43
CA GLY A 18 -0.30 -2.66 -12.52
C GLY A 18 1.11 -2.77 -11.93
N ARG A 19 1.52 -3.96 -11.48
CA ARG A 19 2.75 -4.18 -10.71
C ARG A 19 3.99 -4.26 -11.57
N TYR A 20 3.85 -4.86 -12.74
CA TYR A 20 4.98 -5.10 -13.63
C TYR A 20 4.83 -4.31 -14.91
N ILE A 21 5.89 -3.63 -15.30
CA ILE A 21 6.03 -3.06 -16.65
C ILE A 21 7.11 -3.86 -17.37
N THR A 22 6.83 -4.30 -18.60
CA THR A 22 7.81 -4.97 -19.46
C THR A 22 8.12 -4.13 -20.69
N GLY A 23 9.31 -4.33 -21.24
CA GLY A 23 9.77 -3.58 -22.41
C GLY A 23 11.18 -3.95 -22.82
N THR A 24 11.76 -3.13 -23.70
CA THR A 24 13.15 -3.30 -24.13
C THR A 24 14.02 -2.13 -23.69
N GLY A 25 15.26 -2.44 -23.36
CA GLY A 25 16.29 -1.47 -23.04
C GLY A 25 17.51 -1.64 -23.93
N LEU A 26 18.40 -0.67 -23.85
CA LEU A 26 19.66 -0.63 -24.59
C LEU A 26 20.82 -0.47 -23.61
N ASN A 27 21.86 -1.29 -23.78
CA ASN A 27 23.13 -1.02 -23.12
C ASN A 27 23.89 0.03 -23.93
N SER A 28 24.20 1.18 -23.33
CA SER A 28 24.85 2.30 -24.01
C SER A 28 26.32 2.07 -24.34
N GLY A 29 26.97 1.07 -23.72
CA GLY A 29 28.35 0.68 -24.02
C GLY A 29 28.46 -0.30 -25.19
N THR A 30 27.51 -1.22 -25.32
CA THR A 30 27.53 -2.30 -26.33
C THR A 30 26.49 -2.15 -27.43
N PHE A 31 25.55 -1.20 -27.30
CA PHE A 31 24.38 -1.03 -28.17
C PHE A 31 23.51 -2.29 -28.30
N SER A 32 23.61 -3.22 -27.35
CA SER A 32 22.82 -4.45 -27.36
C SER A 32 21.44 -4.20 -26.75
N LEU A 33 20.40 -4.70 -27.42
CA LEU A 33 19.04 -4.76 -26.90
C LEU A 33 18.91 -5.82 -25.80
N PHE A 34 18.15 -5.51 -24.75
CA PHE A 34 17.77 -6.46 -23.71
C PHE A 34 16.29 -6.30 -23.34
N GLY A 35 15.65 -7.38 -22.91
CA GLY A 35 14.31 -7.33 -22.33
C GLY A 35 14.39 -7.00 -20.84
N TYR A 36 13.42 -6.21 -20.34
CA TYR A 36 13.32 -5.94 -18.91
C TYR A 36 11.92 -6.19 -18.37
N ARG A 37 11.86 -6.44 -17.06
CA ARG A 37 10.65 -6.39 -16.24
C ARG A 37 10.93 -5.53 -15.02
N LEU A 38 10.22 -4.41 -14.90
CA LEU A 38 10.28 -3.52 -13.75
C LEU A 38 9.17 -3.90 -12.77
N ASP A 39 9.52 -4.18 -11.50
CA ASP A 39 8.57 -4.37 -10.40
C ASP A 39 8.38 -3.03 -9.68
N LEU A 40 7.15 -2.51 -9.71
CA LEU A 40 6.76 -1.25 -9.07
C LEU A 40 6.38 -1.43 -7.59
N GLY A 41 6.35 -2.67 -7.09
CA GLY A 41 5.97 -2.98 -5.72
C GLY A 41 4.44 -2.99 -5.52
N SER A 42 3.96 -2.31 -4.48
CA SER A 42 2.53 -2.27 -4.16
C SER A 42 1.79 -1.31 -5.10
N THR A 43 1.20 -1.84 -6.17
CA THR A 43 0.38 -1.07 -7.11
C THR A 43 -1.08 -1.53 -7.08
N THR A 44 -1.98 -0.62 -7.41
CA THR A 44 -3.44 -0.74 -7.29
C THR A 44 -4.11 -1.29 -8.54
N GLY A 45 -3.46 -2.13 -9.35
CA GLY A 45 -4.13 -2.61 -10.56
C GLY A 45 -5.23 -3.63 -10.25
N ILE A 46 -5.88 -4.07 -11.31
CA ILE A 46 -7.04 -4.96 -11.33
C ILE A 46 -6.57 -6.39 -11.08
N GLY A 47 -5.96 -6.64 -9.91
CA GLY A 47 -5.88 -7.97 -9.35
C GLY A 47 -7.27 -8.41 -8.89
N ALA A 48 -7.45 -9.70 -8.56
CA ALA A 48 -8.61 -10.13 -7.80
C ALA A 48 -8.76 -9.16 -6.63
N ALA A 49 -9.90 -8.44 -6.57
CA ALA A 49 -10.14 -7.48 -5.52
C ALA A 49 -9.87 -8.23 -4.20
N PRO A 50 -8.96 -7.74 -3.35
CA PRO A 50 -8.80 -8.35 -2.04
C PRO A 50 -10.20 -8.42 -1.44
N THR A 51 -10.54 -9.54 -0.80
CA THR A 51 -11.84 -9.64 -0.13
C THR A 51 -11.94 -8.45 0.81
N ILE A 52 -12.83 -7.50 0.48
CA ILE A 52 -12.98 -6.27 1.23
C ILE A 52 -13.84 -6.62 2.43
N GLY A 53 -13.18 -6.90 3.54
CA GLY A 53 -13.84 -7.04 4.83
C GLY A 53 -14.02 -5.68 5.48
N SER A 54 -15.10 -5.50 6.24
CA SER A 54 -15.21 -4.39 7.18
C SER A 54 -14.28 -4.64 8.36
N LEU A 55 -13.42 -3.69 8.68
CA LEU A 55 -12.70 -3.70 9.96
C LEU A 55 -13.64 -3.15 11.04
N ASN A 56 -13.99 -3.98 12.02
CA ASN A 56 -14.68 -3.49 13.21
C ASN A 56 -13.68 -2.70 14.06
N ALA A 57 -13.67 -1.39 13.86
CA ALA A 57 -12.88 -0.47 14.66
C ALA A 57 -13.79 0.49 15.42
N TRP A 58 -13.51 0.67 16.70
CA TRP A 58 -14.27 1.53 17.60
C TRP A 58 -13.43 2.73 17.99
N LEU A 59 -13.96 3.92 17.74
CA LEU A 59 -13.37 5.17 18.19
C LEU A 59 -13.71 5.37 19.67
N ASN A 60 -12.69 5.66 20.47
CA ASN A 60 -12.85 6.22 21.79
C ASN A 60 -12.61 7.74 21.73
N PRO A 61 -13.67 8.55 21.63
CA PRO A 61 -13.53 10.00 21.49
C PRO A 61 -12.99 10.69 22.75
N ALA A 62 -12.93 10.02 23.91
CA ALA A 62 -12.37 10.59 25.13
C ALA A 62 -10.83 10.49 25.17
N THR A 63 -10.24 9.58 24.42
CA THR A 63 -8.80 9.28 24.47
C THR A 63 -8.10 9.39 23.12
N ASP A 64 -8.78 9.94 22.10
CA ASP A 64 -8.28 9.99 20.72
C ASP A 64 -7.73 8.63 20.24
N ALA A 65 -8.37 7.53 20.62
CA ALA A 65 -7.89 6.19 20.32
C ALA A 65 -8.84 5.44 19.39
N VAL A 66 -8.28 4.58 18.53
CA VAL A 66 -9.04 3.60 17.74
C VAL A 66 -8.68 2.21 18.20
N HIS A 67 -9.70 1.49 18.65
CA HIS A 67 -9.60 0.09 19.08
C HIS A 67 -10.03 -0.83 17.94
N PHE A 68 -9.23 -1.83 17.61
CA PHE A 68 -9.61 -2.87 16.64
C PHE A 68 -8.82 -4.17 16.84
N THR A 69 -9.36 -5.28 16.35
CA THR A 69 -8.71 -6.58 16.43
C THR A 69 -8.09 -6.99 15.08
N ALA A 70 -6.82 -7.39 15.11
CA ALA A 70 -6.09 -8.00 14.00
C ALA A 70 -5.89 -9.51 14.29
N PRO A 71 -6.77 -10.42 13.78
CA PRO A 71 -6.74 -11.84 14.16
C PRO A 71 -5.49 -12.59 13.69
N ALA A 72 -4.79 -12.05 12.70
CA ALA A 72 -3.50 -12.53 12.22
C ALA A 72 -2.52 -11.35 12.11
N ILE A 73 -1.23 -11.65 11.94
CA ILE A 73 -0.21 -10.63 11.69
C ILE A 73 -0.60 -9.87 10.42
N ALA A 74 -0.75 -8.55 10.56
CA ALA A 74 -1.22 -7.69 9.50
C ALA A 74 -0.37 -6.42 9.37
N GLU A 75 -0.28 -5.90 8.15
CA GLU A 75 0.26 -4.57 7.89
C GLU A 75 -0.87 -3.55 8.05
N LEU A 76 -0.75 -2.68 9.05
CA LEU A 76 -1.59 -1.52 9.24
C LEU A 76 -0.99 -0.34 8.46
N SER A 77 -1.86 0.35 7.72
CA SER A 77 -1.53 1.64 7.13
C SER A 77 -2.65 2.64 7.35
N ILE A 78 -2.28 3.88 7.65
CA ILE A 78 -3.21 5.00 7.81
C ILE A 78 -2.96 5.94 6.64
N ALA A 79 -4.01 6.24 5.88
CA ALA A 79 -3.95 7.12 4.72
C ALA A 79 -4.83 8.35 4.90
N THR A 80 -4.38 9.50 4.39
CA THR A 80 -5.18 10.72 4.24
C THR A 80 -6.15 10.60 3.05
N PRO A 81 -7.13 11.50 2.90
CA PRO A 81 -8.15 11.40 1.85
C PRO A 81 -7.61 11.49 0.42
N ASP A 82 -6.42 12.06 0.25
CA ASP A 82 -5.65 12.11 -1.01
C ASP A 82 -4.88 10.80 -1.29
N GLY A 83 -5.00 9.79 -0.43
CA GLY A 83 -4.34 8.48 -0.56
C GLY A 83 -2.91 8.44 -0.03
N ARG A 84 -2.38 9.54 0.52
CA ARG A 84 -1.02 9.55 1.09
C ARG A 84 -0.98 8.76 2.40
N VAL A 85 -0.10 7.78 2.49
CA VAL A 85 0.11 7.01 3.72
C VAL A 85 0.91 7.83 4.72
N VAL A 86 0.33 8.08 5.90
CA VAL A 86 0.91 8.87 6.99
C VAL A 86 1.52 8.01 8.09
N GLN A 87 1.10 6.75 8.22
CA GLN A 87 1.70 5.79 9.15
C GLN A 87 1.62 4.37 8.58
N ARG A 88 2.65 3.55 8.88
CA ARG A 88 2.65 2.11 8.69
C ARG A 88 3.18 1.40 9.93
N SER A 89 2.58 0.28 10.28
CA SER A 89 3.06 -0.60 11.35
C SER A 89 2.60 -2.03 11.13
N THR A 90 3.28 -2.97 11.79
CA THR A 90 2.83 -4.37 11.85
C THR A 90 2.08 -4.59 13.16
N VAL A 91 0.90 -5.22 13.10
CA VAL A 91 0.03 -5.43 14.25
C VAL A 91 -0.52 -6.85 14.31
N GLN A 92 -0.88 -7.30 15.51
CA GLN A 92 -1.51 -8.59 15.78
C GLN A 92 -2.28 -8.51 17.10
N GLY A 93 -3.43 -9.17 17.19
CA GLY A 93 -4.27 -9.20 18.39
C GLY A 93 -5.11 -7.93 18.54
N GLU A 94 -5.42 -7.57 19.78
CA GLU A 94 -6.09 -6.30 20.11
C GLU A 94 -5.11 -5.13 19.94
N VAL A 95 -5.56 -4.08 19.26
CA VAL A 95 -4.75 -2.92 18.92
C VAL A 95 -5.44 -1.64 19.35
N ASP A 96 -4.71 -0.84 20.13
CA ASP A 96 -5.09 0.50 20.52
C ASP A 96 -4.20 1.48 19.75
N LEU A 97 -4.77 2.11 18.74
CA LEU A 97 -4.09 3.09 17.90
C LEU A 97 -4.32 4.50 18.46
N ASP A 98 -3.24 5.13 18.92
CA ASP A 98 -3.25 6.55 19.32
C ASP A 98 -3.36 7.46 18.10
N LEU A 99 -4.41 8.28 18.06
CA LEU A 99 -4.62 9.30 17.04
C LEU A 99 -4.09 10.68 17.44
N SER A 100 -3.59 10.88 18.66
CA SER A 100 -3.08 12.16 19.16
C SER A 100 -2.08 12.85 18.20
N PRO A 101 -1.18 12.14 17.49
CA PRO A 101 -0.21 12.79 16.58
C PRO A 101 -0.82 13.31 15.28
N PHE A 102 -2.04 12.93 14.94
CA PHE A 102 -2.71 13.30 13.69
C PHE A 102 -3.44 14.63 13.80
N VAL A 103 -3.59 15.34 12.69
CA VAL A 103 -4.43 16.54 12.64
C VAL A 103 -5.90 16.13 12.58
N ALA A 104 -6.81 16.98 13.06
CA ALA A 104 -8.25 16.78 12.88
C ALA A 104 -8.58 16.59 11.38
N GLY A 105 -9.37 15.58 11.05
CA GLY A 105 -9.63 15.22 9.66
C GLY A 105 -10.10 13.79 9.45
N VAL A 106 -10.27 13.43 8.18
CA VAL A 106 -10.71 12.10 7.75
C VAL A 106 -9.48 11.26 7.43
N TYR A 107 -9.45 10.03 7.93
CA TYR A 107 -8.41 9.06 7.58
C TYR A 107 -9.02 7.72 7.21
N THR A 108 -8.27 6.94 6.45
CA THR A 108 -8.59 5.55 6.12
C THR A 108 -7.58 4.63 6.80
N LEU A 109 -8.06 3.77 7.70
CA LEU A 109 -7.29 2.64 8.18
C LEU A 109 -7.40 1.51 7.15
N VAL A 110 -6.26 0.95 6.79
CA VAL A 110 -6.14 -0.18 5.88
C VAL A 110 -5.31 -1.26 6.57
N LEU A 111 -5.95 -2.39 6.84
CA LEU A 111 -5.33 -3.57 7.44
C LEU A 111 -5.17 -4.63 6.35
N ARG A 112 -3.94 -5.06 6.08
CA ARG A 112 -3.63 -6.07 5.05
C ARG A 112 -3.10 -7.34 5.69
N SER A 113 -3.75 -8.47 5.43
CA SER A 113 -3.34 -9.78 5.96
C SER A 113 -3.72 -10.89 4.97
N HIS A 114 -2.78 -11.77 4.61
CA HIS A 114 -3.04 -13.00 3.84
C HIS A 114 -3.93 -12.82 2.59
N GLY A 115 -3.77 -11.71 1.84
CA GLY A 115 -4.55 -11.41 0.63
C GLY A 115 -5.93 -10.77 0.90
N GLU A 116 -6.31 -10.60 2.16
CA GLU A 116 -7.46 -9.82 2.59
C GLU A 116 -7.03 -8.38 2.88
N VAL A 117 -7.88 -7.42 2.50
CA VAL A 117 -7.72 -6.03 2.86
C VAL A 117 -8.99 -5.58 3.56
N ARG A 118 -8.85 -5.17 4.81
CA ARG A 118 -9.95 -4.56 5.57
C ARG A 118 -9.73 -3.07 5.67
N THR A 119 -10.77 -2.30 5.42
CA THR A 119 -10.70 -0.84 5.47
C THR A 119 -11.75 -0.29 6.40
N GLN A 120 -11.38 0.77 7.11
CA GLN A 120 -12.34 1.55 7.89
C GLN A 120 -12.03 3.04 7.74
N ARG A 121 -13.08 3.83 7.52
CA ARG A 121 -12.98 5.30 7.60
C ARG A 121 -13.09 5.72 9.06
N ILE A 122 -12.17 6.58 9.49
CA ILE A 122 -12.22 7.26 10.78
C ILE A 122 -12.27 8.76 10.59
N VAL A 123 -12.88 9.44 11.56
CA VAL A 123 -12.93 10.91 11.62
C VAL A 123 -12.33 11.30 12.95
N LYS A 124 -11.18 11.98 12.91
CA LYS A 124 -10.60 12.66 14.06
C LYS A 124 -11.22 14.05 14.17
N GLN A 125 -11.71 14.41 15.35
CA GLN A 125 -12.26 15.74 15.63
C GLN A 125 -11.17 16.73 16.03
#